data_AF-A0A812MZN7-F1
#
_entry.id   AF-A0A812MZN7-F1
#
_cell.length_a   1.000
_cell.length_b   1.000
_cell.length_c   1.000
_cell.angle_alpha   90.00
_cell.angle_beta   90.00
_cell.angle_gamma   90.00
#
_symmetry.space_group_name_H-M   'P 1'
#
loop_
_entity.id
_entity.type
_entity.pdbx_description
1 polymer ?
#
loop_
_entity_poly.entity_id
_entity_poly.type
_entity_poly.pdbx_seq_one_letter_code
_entity_poly.pdbx_strand_id
1 'polypeptide(L)'
;MEGILEDAASKPVPELVVFIVYDLPNRDCHAKASNGELCCSYKADGRCDYTDVSDSQCRAGLRQYKEEYIDKIAEVLRQFSGRVPVVLVIEPDSLPNLSTNQADPRCGNDATKSAYQRGVSYAVKALAAADPYAAIYLDAGHGGWLGWKDNMQDFVRTIRGLGVSDLIRGFASNVAGYQYVGEVCPTYDFCLNNAHPEHPCCNDPCGLTSEWNPSHNELQYALHLRKAMSEGIRGFQPHMIIDTGRNGVAGMRSDCANWCNIRGAGDCASVDSIGSRPDEPRQWFDYQIKELAANAKLH
;
A
#
# COMPACT_ATOMS: atom_id res chain seq x y z
N MET A 1 -7.49 -18.35 -1.22
CA MET A 1 -7.10 -17.79 -2.53
C MET A 1 -7.66 -18.63 -3.66
N GLU A 2 -7.30 -19.91 -3.77
CA GLU A 2 -7.74 -20.82 -4.85
C GLU A 2 -9.26 -20.78 -5.10
N GLY A 3 -10.09 -21.04 -4.08
CA GLY A 3 -11.55 -21.01 -4.27
C GLY A 3 -12.14 -19.66 -4.75
N ILE A 4 -11.48 -18.54 -4.45
CA ILE A 4 -11.91 -17.22 -4.98
C ILE A 4 -11.60 -17.13 -6.48
N LEU A 5 -10.43 -17.61 -6.89
CA LEU A 5 -10.03 -17.64 -8.29
C LEU A 5 -10.84 -18.67 -9.10
N GLU A 6 -11.21 -19.80 -8.50
CA GLU A 6 -12.14 -20.77 -9.10
C GLU A 6 -13.51 -20.15 -9.36
N ASP A 7 -14.07 -19.44 -8.37
CA ASP A 7 -15.36 -18.77 -8.54
C ASP A 7 -15.29 -17.69 -9.63
N ALA A 8 -14.25 -16.84 -9.61
CA ALA A 8 -14.04 -15.81 -10.63
C ALA A 8 -13.88 -16.42 -12.03
N ALA A 9 -13.13 -17.52 -12.16
CA ALA A 9 -12.94 -18.22 -13.43
C ALA A 9 -14.20 -18.93 -13.93
N SER A 10 -15.17 -19.21 -13.06
CA SER A 10 -16.42 -19.90 -13.42
C SER A 10 -17.43 -19.00 -14.13
N LYS A 11 -17.25 -17.67 -14.05
CA LYS A 11 -18.18 -16.70 -14.64
C LYS A 11 -18.04 -16.66 -16.18
N PRO A 12 -19.11 -16.31 -16.94
CA PRO A 12 -19.04 -16.18 -18.40
C PRO A 12 -17.98 -15.18 -18.89
N VAL A 13 -17.75 -14.13 -18.10
CA VAL A 13 -16.60 -13.24 -18.20
C VAL A 13 -15.89 -13.32 -16.86
N PRO A 14 -14.62 -13.79 -16.80
CA PRO A 14 -13.91 -13.89 -15.55
C PRO A 14 -13.86 -12.57 -14.80
N GLU A 15 -14.28 -12.60 -13.54
CA GLU A 15 -14.25 -11.42 -12.67
C GLU A 15 -12.79 -11.09 -12.29
N LEU A 16 -12.46 -9.81 -12.19
CA LEU A 16 -11.17 -9.38 -11.66
C LEU A 16 -11.04 -9.82 -10.19
N VAL A 17 -9.85 -10.09 -9.68
CA VAL A 17 -9.68 -10.43 -8.27
C VAL A 17 -8.59 -9.58 -7.68
N VAL A 18 -8.87 -8.92 -6.55
CA VAL A 18 -7.89 -8.12 -5.82
C VAL A 18 -7.45 -8.89 -4.58
N PHE A 19 -6.16 -9.10 -4.41
CA PHE A 19 -5.57 -9.63 -3.18
C PHE A 19 -4.61 -8.62 -2.55
N ILE A 20 -4.51 -8.69 -1.22
CA ILE A 20 -3.48 -8.00 -0.44
C ILE A 20 -2.50 -9.07 0.05
N VAL A 21 -1.24 -8.94 -0.34
CA VAL A 21 -0.12 -9.76 0.15
C VAL A 21 0.51 -8.98 1.30
N TYR A 22 0.49 -9.51 2.52
CA TYR A 22 0.81 -8.74 3.72
C TYR A 22 1.25 -9.65 4.86
N ASP A 23 2.47 -10.17 4.79
CA ASP A 23 3.01 -11.02 5.85
C ASP A 23 4.53 -10.95 5.97
N LEU A 24 5.15 -9.80 5.65
CA LEU A 24 6.58 -9.63 5.82
C LEU A 24 7.07 -9.99 7.24
N PRO A 25 8.27 -10.58 7.37
CA PRO A 25 8.89 -10.76 8.67
C PRO A 25 9.08 -9.42 9.38
N ASN A 26 8.83 -9.39 10.69
CA ASN A 26 8.82 -8.16 11.49
C ASN A 26 7.82 -7.11 10.94
N ARG A 27 6.65 -7.56 10.48
CA ARG A 27 5.56 -6.68 10.01
C ARG A 27 5.21 -5.58 11.02
N ASP A 28 4.81 -4.43 10.50
CA ASP A 28 4.31 -3.27 11.25
C ASP A 28 5.34 -2.75 12.26
N CYS A 29 6.58 -2.56 11.81
CA CYS A 29 7.71 -2.27 12.69
C CYS A 29 7.53 -1.01 13.55
N HIS A 30 6.73 -0.03 13.09
CA HIS A 30 6.45 1.20 13.83
C HIS A 30 5.13 1.16 14.61
N ALA A 31 4.24 0.22 14.29
CA ALA A 31 2.94 0.12 14.95
C ALA A 31 3.08 -0.30 16.43
N LYS A 32 2.12 0.13 17.26
CA LYS A 32 2.03 -0.30 18.66
C LYS A 32 1.42 -1.70 18.82
N ALA A 33 0.78 -2.21 17.77
CA ALA A 33 0.24 -3.56 17.70
C ALA A 33 0.53 -4.11 16.30
N SER A 34 1.11 -5.31 16.26
CA SER A 34 1.30 -6.11 15.06
C SER A 34 0.79 -7.51 15.37
N ASN A 35 0.09 -8.09 14.40
CA ASN A 35 -0.27 -9.52 14.40
C ASN A 35 0.53 -10.29 13.35
N GLY A 36 1.72 -9.79 12.97
CA GLY A 36 2.61 -10.51 12.06
C GLY A 36 3.08 -11.81 12.68
N GLU A 37 2.91 -12.93 11.97
CA GLU A 37 3.32 -14.25 12.46
C GLU A 37 4.78 -14.58 12.14
N LEU A 38 5.32 -13.95 11.10
CA LEU A 38 6.71 -14.12 10.69
C LEU A 38 7.64 -13.10 11.36
N CYS A 39 8.72 -13.60 11.93
CA CYS A 39 9.73 -12.79 12.61
C CYS A 39 11.13 -13.08 12.08
N CYS A 40 12.01 -12.08 12.14
CA CYS A 40 13.45 -12.31 11.89
C CYS A 40 14.09 -13.10 13.03
N SER A 41 13.63 -12.84 14.25
CA SER A 41 13.98 -13.55 15.49
C SER A 41 12.74 -13.67 16.37
N TYR A 42 12.68 -14.75 17.14
CA TYR A 42 11.57 -15.03 18.06
C TYR A 42 12.06 -15.03 19.50
N LYS A 43 11.24 -14.49 20.40
CA LYS A 43 11.40 -14.67 21.84
C LYS A 43 11.00 -16.08 22.24
N ALA A 44 11.36 -16.48 23.45
CA ALA A 44 10.97 -17.77 24.02
C ALA A 44 9.44 -17.98 24.11
N ASP A 45 8.66 -16.89 24.15
CA ASP A 45 7.20 -16.92 24.16
C ASP A 45 6.56 -16.95 22.75
N GLY A 46 7.36 -17.04 21.70
CA GLY A 46 6.92 -17.12 20.30
C GLY A 46 6.58 -15.78 19.66
N ARG A 47 6.67 -14.64 20.37
CA ARG A 47 6.50 -13.31 19.77
C ARG A 47 7.77 -12.86 19.07
N CYS A 48 7.64 -11.96 18.08
CA CYS A 48 8.79 -11.36 17.43
C CYS A 48 9.70 -10.61 18.43
N ASP A 49 11.01 -10.86 18.34
CA ASP A 49 12.02 -10.01 18.93
C ASP A 49 12.56 -9.04 17.90
N TYR A 50 11.96 -7.85 17.83
CA TYR A 50 12.39 -6.78 16.93
C TYR A 50 13.75 -6.17 17.32
N THR A 51 14.28 -6.49 18.50
CA THR A 51 15.56 -5.97 19.00
C THR A 51 16.71 -6.96 18.85
N ASP A 52 16.41 -8.24 18.64
CA ASP A 52 17.43 -9.23 18.29
C ASP A 52 17.83 -9.10 16.82
N VAL A 53 19.05 -8.59 16.62
CA VAL A 53 19.66 -8.39 15.31
C VAL A 53 20.82 -9.35 15.06
N SER A 54 20.90 -10.45 15.82
CA SER A 54 21.93 -11.48 15.65
C SER A 54 21.89 -12.07 14.22
N ASP A 55 20.70 -12.18 13.63
CA ASP A 55 20.52 -12.38 12.19
C ASP A 55 20.14 -11.08 11.48
N SER A 56 21.11 -10.19 11.30
CA SER A 56 20.96 -8.89 10.61
C SER A 56 20.46 -9.01 9.15
N GLN A 57 20.43 -10.21 8.59
CA GLN A 57 19.91 -10.45 7.25
C GLN A 57 18.53 -11.11 7.22
N CYS A 58 17.91 -11.34 8.38
CA CYS A 58 16.59 -11.98 8.51
C CYS A 58 16.46 -13.26 7.67
N ARG A 59 17.50 -14.10 7.61
CA ARG A 59 17.57 -15.27 6.73
C ARG A 59 16.49 -16.30 7.05
N ALA A 60 16.24 -16.57 8.34
CA ALA A 60 15.21 -17.52 8.75
C ALA A 60 13.80 -17.01 8.41
N GLY A 61 13.45 -15.80 8.85
CA GLY A 61 12.16 -15.18 8.55
C GLY A 61 11.92 -15.00 7.04
N LEU A 62 12.93 -14.55 6.29
CA LEU A 62 12.83 -14.45 4.83
C LEU A 62 12.69 -15.81 4.16
N ARG A 63 13.27 -16.89 4.69
CA ARG A 63 13.07 -18.23 4.11
C ARG A 63 11.61 -18.66 4.24
N GLN A 64 11.02 -18.51 5.44
CA GLN A 64 9.62 -18.82 5.68
C GLN A 64 8.69 -17.97 4.81
N TYR A 65 8.89 -16.66 4.78
CA TYR A 65 8.11 -15.75 3.94
C TYR A 65 8.14 -16.14 2.46
N LYS A 66 9.29 -16.60 1.96
CA LYS A 66 9.43 -17.03 0.57
C LYS A 66 8.75 -18.38 0.32
N GLU A 67 9.18 -19.40 1.03
CA GLU A 67 8.84 -20.80 0.73
C GLU A 67 7.44 -21.19 1.19
N GLU A 68 7.00 -20.64 2.32
CA GLU A 68 5.76 -21.02 2.99
C GLU A 68 4.60 -20.06 2.67
N TYR A 69 4.89 -18.82 2.27
CA TYR A 69 3.88 -17.81 1.97
C TYR A 69 3.88 -17.41 0.48
N ILE A 70 4.90 -16.72 -0.01
CA ILE A 70 4.93 -16.20 -1.39
C ILE A 70 4.88 -17.32 -2.43
N ASP A 71 5.66 -18.38 -2.26
CA ASP A 71 5.71 -19.48 -3.24
C ASP A 71 4.38 -20.23 -3.30
N LYS A 72 3.62 -20.27 -2.19
CA LYS A 72 2.27 -20.85 -2.15
C LYS A 72 1.26 -19.99 -2.89
N ILE A 73 1.34 -18.67 -2.74
CA ILE A 73 0.54 -17.73 -3.54
C ILE A 73 0.89 -17.88 -5.02
N ALA A 74 2.18 -17.92 -5.36
CA ALA A 74 2.67 -18.07 -6.73
C ALA A 74 2.25 -19.41 -7.37
N GLU A 75 2.24 -20.49 -6.60
CA GLU A 75 1.75 -21.81 -7.04
C GLU A 75 0.29 -21.75 -7.48
N VAL A 76 -0.57 -21.10 -6.68
CA VAL A 76 -1.99 -20.92 -7.02
C VAL A 76 -2.16 -19.97 -8.20
N LEU A 77 -1.52 -18.79 -8.19
CA LEU A 77 -1.64 -17.80 -9.27
C LEU A 77 -1.33 -18.39 -10.64
N ARG A 78 -0.28 -19.22 -10.74
CA ARG A 78 0.13 -19.84 -11.99
C ARG A 78 -0.96 -20.69 -12.65
N GLN A 79 -1.87 -21.27 -11.86
CA GLN A 79 -2.98 -22.09 -12.37
C GLN A 79 -4.08 -21.25 -13.04
N PHE A 80 -4.17 -19.97 -12.68
CA PHE A 80 -5.18 -19.03 -13.17
C PHE A 80 -4.61 -17.92 -14.07
N SER A 81 -3.28 -17.88 -14.24
CA SER A 81 -2.57 -16.92 -15.10
C SER A 81 -3.20 -16.83 -16.50
N GLY A 82 -3.53 -15.61 -16.91
CA GLY A 82 -4.16 -15.31 -18.20
C GLY A 82 -5.63 -15.76 -18.33
N ARG A 83 -6.20 -16.42 -17.32
CA ARG A 83 -7.63 -16.81 -17.27
C ARG A 83 -8.44 -15.88 -16.39
N VAL A 84 -7.88 -15.47 -15.24
CA VAL A 84 -8.51 -14.54 -14.29
C VAL A 84 -7.66 -13.27 -14.22
N PRO A 85 -8.23 -12.07 -14.39
CA PRO A 85 -7.49 -10.84 -14.16
C PRO A 85 -7.22 -10.64 -12.67
N VAL A 86 -5.96 -10.53 -12.26
CA VAL A 86 -5.59 -10.39 -10.85
C VAL A 86 -4.87 -9.06 -10.58
N VAL A 87 -5.23 -8.41 -9.47
CA VAL A 87 -4.54 -7.25 -8.91
C VAL A 87 -3.96 -7.65 -7.55
N LEU A 88 -2.69 -7.31 -7.32
CA LEU A 88 -1.99 -7.61 -6.07
C LEU A 88 -1.49 -6.31 -5.44
N VAL A 89 -1.95 -6.01 -4.22
CA VAL A 89 -1.40 -4.95 -3.39
C VAL A 89 -0.37 -5.56 -2.45
N ILE A 90 0.87 -5.09 -2.51
CA ILE A 90 2.00 -5.72 -1.84
C ILE A 90 2.41 -4.92 -0.62
N GLU A 91 2.34 -5.59 0.51
CA GLU A 91 2.91 -5.25 1.81
C GLU A 91 2.59 -3.82 2.28
N PRO A 92 1.31 -3.51 2.57
CA PRO A 92 0.94 -2.30 3.30
C PRO A 92 1.79 -2.09 4.56
N ASP A 93 2.02 -0.83 4.94
CA ASP A 93 2.76 -0.46 6.17
C ASP A 93 4.18 -1.06 6.24
N SER A 94 4.83 -1.27 5.08
CA SER A 94 6.19 -1.80 5.01
C SER A 94 7.21 -0.75 4.56
N LEU A 95 7.40 -0.57 3.27
CA LEU A 95 8.41 0.31 2.68
C LEU A 95 8.32 1.78 3.11
N PRO A 96 7.13 2.38 3.32
CA PRO A 96 7.04 3.75 3.85
C PRO A 96 7.75 3.93 5.21
N ASN A 97 7.75 2.90 6.08
CA ASN A 97 8.47 2.93 7.36
C ASN A 97 9.98 3.08 7.16
N LEU A 98 10.54 2.54 6.07
CA LEU A 98 11.96 2.69 5.77
C LEU A 98 12.32 4.11 5.32
N SER A 99 11.34 4.92 4.91
CA SER A 99 11.57 6.31 4.53
C SER A 99 11.49 7.28 5.72
N THR A 100 10.64 7.02 6.71
CA THR A 100 10.37 8.02 7.77
C THR A 100 10.68 7.54 9.19
N ASN A 101 10.67 6.22 9.44
CA ASN A 101 10.66 5.67 10.79
C ASN A 101 11.97 4.96 11.15
N GLN A 102 13.07 5.26 10.44
CA GLN A 102 14.38 4.65 10.69
C GLN A 102 14.96 4.96 12.08
N ALA A 103 14.48 6.01 12.75
CA ALA A 103 14.87 6.31 14.13
C ALA A 103 14.24 5.34 15.16
N ASP A 104 13.13 4.68 14.82
CA ASP A 104 12.57 3.61 15.65
C ASP A 104 13.51 2.39 15.57
N PRO A 105 14.07 1.89 16.67
CA PRO A 105 15.00 0.76 16.64
C PRO A 105 14.39 -0.51 16.04
N ARG A 106 13.05 -0.64 16.02
CA ARG A 106 12.34 -1.78 15.41
C ARG A 106 12.28 -1.70 13.89
N CYS A 107 12.29 -0.50 13.31
CA CYS A 107 12.30 -0.29 11.85
C CYS A 107 13.71 -0.03 11.31
N GLY A 108 14.51 0.70 12.07
CA GLY A 108 15.84 1.17 11.67
C GLY A 108 16.92 0.10 11.65
N ASN A 109 16.68 -1.06 12.28
CA ASN A 109 17.64 -2.14 12.34
C ASN A 109 17.82 -2.86 11.00
N ASP A 110 19.00 -3.44 10.81
CA ASP A 110 19.39 -4.10 9.56
C ASP A 110 18.51 -5.32 9.24
N ALA A 111 18.07 -6.07 10.25
CA ALA A 111 17.24 -7.25 10.05
C ALA A 111 15.90 -6.89 9.40
N THR A 112 15.23 -5.84 9.89
CA THR A 112 13.92 -5.39 9.39
C THR A 112 14.05 -4.70 8.04
N LYS A 113 15.08 -3.87 7.86
CA LYS A 113 15.42 -3.30 6.54
C LYS A 113 15.63 -4.41 5.50
N SER A 114 16.39 -5.44 5.85
CA SER A 114 16.65 -6.61 5.02
C SER A 114 15.37 -7.40 4.73
N ALA A 115 14.54 -7.63 5.74
CA ALA A 115 13.25 -8.30 5.61
C ALA A 115 12.36 -7.59 4.59
N TYR A 116 12.16 -6.28 4.75
CA TYR A 116 11.25 -5.52 3.90
C TYR A 116 11.78 -5.40 2.47
N GLN A 117 13.04 -4.97 2.30
CA GLN A 117 13.59 -4.76 0.96
C GLN A 117 13.73 -6.08 0.18
N ARG A 118 14.25 -7.14 0.79
CA ARG A 118 14.46 -8.42 0.10
C ARG A 118 13.16 -9.22 0.00
N GLY A 119 12.28 -9.12 0.98
CA GLY A 119 10.96 -9.75 0.98
C GLY A 119 10.09 -9.16 -0.13
N VAL A 120 9.92 -7.83 -0.19
CA VAL A 120 9.15 -7.18 -1.27
C VAL A 120 9.77 -7.45 -2.64
N SER A 121 11.10 -7.30 -2.79
CA SER A 121 11.77 -7.57 -4.07
C SER A 121 11.53 -9.01 -4.54
N TYR A 122 11.55 -9.98 -3.62
CA TYR A 122 11.25 -11.37 -3.93
C TYR A 122 9.78 -11.59 -4.27
N ALA A 123 8.85 -11.08 -3.47
CA ALA A 123 7.42 -11.20 -3.69
C ALA A 123 7.03 -10.71 -5.08
N VAL A 124 7.45 -9.49 -5.45
CA VAL A 124 7.16 -8.96 -6.79
C VAL A 124 7.72 -9.86 -7.90
N LYS A 125 8.99 -10.30 -7.79
CA LYS A 125 9.62 -11.14 -8.80
C LYS A 125 8.94 -12.50 -8.95
N ALA A 126 8.63 -13.15 -7.82
CA ALA A 126 7.99 -14.47 -7.82
C ALA A 126 6.56 -14.41 -8.35
N LEU A 127 5.78 -13.41 -7.93
CA LEU A 127 4.38 -13.25 -8.32
C LEU A 127 4.26 -12.83 -9.79
N ALA A 128 5.09 -11.89 -10.26
CA ALA A 128 5.13 -11.51 -11.68
C ALA A 128 5.59 -12.66 -12.59
N ALA A 129 6.49 -13.54 -12.11
CA ALA A 129 6.88 -14.73 -12.85
C ALA A 129 5.79 -15.81 -12.87
N ALA A 130 4.96 -15.88 -11.82
CA ALA A 130 3.85 -16.83 -11.73
C ALA A 130 2.67 -16.45 -12.62
N ASP A 131 2.33 -15.16 -12.66
CA ASP A 131 1.30 -14.60 -13.54
C ASP A 131 1.80 -13.29 -14.17
N PRO A 132 2.33 -13.33 -15.40
CA PRO A 132 2.78 -12.15 -16.13
C PRO A 132 1.68 -11.13 -16.45
N TYR A 133 0.40 -11.50 -16.28
CA TYR A 133 -0.74 -10.64 -16.53
C TYR A 133 -1.27 -9.95 -15.26
N ALA A 134 -0.79 -10.36 -14.07
CA ALA A 134 -1.21 -9.76 -12.82
C ALA A 134 -0.72 -8.31 -12.70
N ALA A 135 -1.60 -7.40 -12.28
CA ALA A 135 -1.25 -6.02 -12.01
C ALA A 135 -0.78 -5.87 -10.55
N ILE A 136 0.52 -5.65 -10.36
CA ILE A 136 1.13 -5.54 -9.03
C ILE A 136 1.28 -4.06 -8.64
N TYR A 137 0.79 -3.70 -7.45
CA TYR A 137 0.91 -2.37 -6.85
C TYR A 137 1.64 -2.48 -5.52
N LEU A 138 2.72 -1.71 -5.33
CA LEU A 138 3.37 -1.61 -4.03
C LEU A 138 2.62 -0.60 -3.14
N ASP A 139 2.48 -0.89 -1.86
CA ASP A 139 1.98 0.12 -0.94
C ASP A 139 2.94 1.32 -0.84
N ALA A 140 2.36 2.51 -0.82
CA ALA A 140 3.06 3.78 -0.67
C ALA A 140 2.51 4.61 0.48
N GLY A 141 1.87 4.01 1.49
CA GLY A 141 1.30 4.76 2.61
C GLY A 141 0.30 5.81 2.11
N HIS A 142 0.45 7.08 2.52
CA HIS A 142 -0.50 8.14 2.17
C HIS A 142 0.14 9.54 2.21
N GLY A 143 -0.57 10.58 1.76
CA GLY A 143 -0.11 11.97 1.68
C GLY A 143 0.36 12.55 3.01
N GLY A 144 -0.36 12.28 4.10
CA GLY A 144 0.09 12.62 5.46
C GLY A 144 1.25 11.78 6.01
N TRP A 145 1.94 11.01 5.18
CA TRP A 145 3.10 10.20 5.58
C TRP A 145 4.29 10.42 4.63
N LEU A 146 4.10 10.12 3.34
CA LEU A 146 5.13 10.28 2.31
C LEU A 146 4.93 11.54 1.45
N GLY A 147 3.99 12.41 1.81
CA GLY A 147 3.66 13.60 1.03
C GLY A 147 4.68 14.74 1.09
N TRP A 148 5.48 14.79 2.16
CA TRP A 148 6.61 15.72 2.27
C TRP A 148 7.68 15.38 1.22
N LYS A 149 8.26 16.42 0.61
CA LYS A 149 9.22 16.27 -0.49
C LYS A 149 10.40 15.36 -0.13
N ASP A 150 10.98 15.53 1.06
CA ASP A 150 12.14 14.73 1.49
C ASP A 150 11.77 13.25 1.69
N ASN A 151 10.66 12.97 2.38
CA ASN A 151 10.14 11.60 2.56
C ASN A 151 9.85 10.92 1.21
N MET A 152 9.26 11.67 0.27
CA MET A 152 8.98 11.19 -1.08
C MET A 152 10.26 10.86 -1.84
N GLN A 153 11.29 11.72 -1.74
CA GLN A 153 12.59 11.47 -2.37
C GLN A 153 13.31 10.27 -1.76
N ASP A 154 13.21 10.05 -0.44
CA ASP A 154 13.68 8.83 0.21
C ASP A 154 12.94 7.60 -0.29
N PHE A 155 11.61 7.68 -0.44
CA PHE A 155 10.82 6.57 -0.95
C PHE A 155 11.19 6.22 -2.41
N VAL A 156 11.40 7.22 -3.27
CA VAL A 156 11.92 7.00 -4.64
C VAL A 156 13.26 6.27 -4.63
N ARG A 157 14.18 6.64 -3.72
CA ARG A 157 15.46 5.91 -3.54
C ARG A 157 15.24 4.47 -3.12
N THR A 158 14.33 4.23 -2.17
CA THR A 158 13.97 2.88 -1.72
C THR A 158 13.45 2.04 -2.88
N ILE A 159 12.46 2.52 -3.65
CA ILE A 159 11.89 1.78 -4.79
C ILE A 159 12.95 1.48 -5.85
N ARG A 160 13.80 2.46 -6.20
CA ARG A 160 14.90 2.24 -7.14
C ARG A 160 15.84 1.12 -6.67
N GLY A 161 16.12 1.06 -5.37
CA GLY A 161 16.97 0.03 -4.76
C GLY A 161 16.39 -1.39 -4.83
N LEU A 162 15.07 -1.55 -4.94
CA LEU A 162 14.44 -2.87 -5.04
C LEU A 162 14.68 -3.56 -6.39
N GLY A 163 14.89 -2.77 -7.46
CA GLY A 163 15.09 -3.27 -8.81
C GLY A 163 13.90 -4.05 -9.36
N VAL A 164 12.68 -3.56 -9.10
CA VAL A 164 11.41 -4.21 -9.51
C VAL A 164 10.47 -3.29 -10.27
N SER A 165 10.88 -2.05 -10.61
CA SER A 165 10.00 -1.06 -11.25
C SER A 165 9.40 -1.55 -12.58
N ASP A 166 10.12 -2.37 -13.34
CA ASP A 166 9.64 -2.95 -14.61
C ASP A 166 8.64 -4.10 -14.42
N LEU A 167 8.42 -4.54 -13.18
CA LEU A 167 7.53 -5.66 -12.83
C LEU A 167 6.27 -5.21 -12.08
N ILE A 168 6.13 -3.91 -11.79
CA ILE A 168 4.97 -3.37 -11.08
C ILE A 168 4.21 -2.41 -11.98
N ARG A 169 2.88 -2.38 -11.80
CA ARG A 169 1.99 -1.44 -12.47
C ARG A 169 2.05 -0.06 -11.81
N GLY A 170 2.33 0.00 -10.51
CA GLY A 170 2.52 1.24 -9.78
C GLY A 170 2.33 1.11 -8.29
N PHE A 171 1.56 2.02 -7.67
CA PHE A 171 1.42 2.10 -6.21
C PHE A 171 -0.02 2.17 -5.73
N ALA A 172 -0.25 1.61 -4.55
CA ALA A 172 -1.47 1.79 -3.78
C ALA A 172 -1.23 2.83 -2.67
N SER A 173 -2.16 3.77 -2.49
CA SER A 173 -2.12 4.72 -1.38
C SER A 173 -3.40 4.67 -0.55
N ASN A 174 -3.29 5.22 0.67
CA ASN A 174 -4.34 5.30 1.67
C ASN A 174 -4.92 3.95 2.08
N VAL A 175 -4.20 2.83 1.84
CA VAL A 175 -4.65 1.49 2.21
C VAL A 175 -4.93 1.44 3.70
N ALA A 176 -6.15 1.08 4.08
CA ALA A 176 -6.61 1.15 5.47
C ALA A 176 -6.40 2.55 6.11
N GLY A 177 -6.44 3.61 5.30
CA GLY A 177 -6.31 4.99 5.72
C GLY A 177 -7.65 5.73 5.75
N TYR A 178 -7.53 7.04 5.97
CA TYR A 178 -8.64 7.99 6.13
C TYR A 178 -8.29 9.35 5.52
N GLN A 179 -7.20 9.43 4.75
CA GLN A 179 -6.79 10.70 4.16
C GLN A 179 -7.83 11.18 3.16
N TYR A 180 -8.09 12.47 3.20
CA TYR A 180 -9.06 13.11 2.33
C TYR A 180 -8.63 12.99 0.87
N VAL A 181 -9.53 12.57 -0.02
CA VAL A 181 -9.21 12.43 -1.45
C VAL A 181 -8.86 13.77 -2.07
N GLY A 182 -9.69 14.79 -1.81
CA GLY A 182 -9.49 16.15 -2.29
C GLY A 182 -9.55 16.32 -3.81
N GLU A 183 -8.99 17.44 -4.26
CA GLU A 183 -8.98 17.85 -5.67
C GLU A 183 -7.54 18.15 -6.12
N VAL A 184 -7.31 18.08 -7.44
CA VAL A 184 -6.04 18.48 -8.05
C VAL A 184 -5.85 19.99 -7.93
N CYS A 185 -4.65 20.40 -7.52
CA CYS A 185 -4.30 21.82 -7.47
C CYS A 185 -3.57 22.28 -8.74
N PRO A 186 -3.62 23.59 -9.07
CA PRO A 186 -2.97 24.14 -10.26
C PRO A 186 -1.47 23.90 -10.35
N THR A 187 -0.76 23.94 -9.21
CA THR A 187 0.69 23.74 -9.12
C THR A 187 1.05 22.89 -7.91
N TYR A 188 2.26 22.32 -7.93
CA TYR A 188 2.75 21.40 -6.90
C TYR A 188 2.71 22.00 -5.48
N ASP A 189 3.12 23.26 -5.34
CA ASP A 189 3.25 23.96 -4.05
C ASP A 189 2.06 24.91 -3.76
N PHE A 190 0.96 24.80 -4.50
CA PHE A 190 -0.13 25.78 -4.52
C PHE A 190 -0.69 26.11 -3.12
N CYS A 191 -0.93 25.10 -2.28
CA CYS A 191 -1.54 25.30 -0.96
C CYS A 191 -0.53 25.49 0.17
N LEU A 192 0.78 25.44 -0.09
CA LEU A 192 1.80 25.42 0.96
C LEU A 192 1.69 26.65 1.87
N ASN A 193 1.93 26.42 3.16
CA ASN A 193 1.83 27.44 4.21
C ASN A 193 0.49 28.20 4.17
N ASN A 194 -0.60 27.48 3.85
CA ASN A 194 -1.96 28.01 3.76
C ASN A 194 -2.11 29.20 2.80
N ALA A 195 -1.40 29.20 1.66
CA ALA A 195 -1.40 30.32 0.72
C ALA A 195 -2.78 30.62 0.09
N HIS A 196 -3.62 29.60 -0.12
CA HIS A 196 -4.92 29.72 -0.80
C HIS A 196 -6.06 29.02 -0.05
N PRO A 197 -6.38 29.44 1.19
CA PRO A 197 -7.27 28.69 2.09
C PRO A 197 -8.71 28.58 1.57
N GLU A 198 -9.15 29.51 0.73
CA GLU A 198 -10.49 29.52 0.13
C GLU A 198 -10.60 28.62 -1.12
N HIS A 199 -9.49 28.13 -1.66
CA HIS A 199 -9.53 27.29 -2.86
C HIS A 199 -9.93 25.85 -2.48
N PRO A 200 -10.91 25.22 -3.16
CA PRO A 200 -11.42 23.89 -2.80
C PRO A 200 -10.32 22.81 -2.70
N CYS A 201 -9.36 22.81 -3.64
CA CYS A 201 -8.22 21.88 -3.60
C CYS A 201 -7.33 22.04 -2.36
N CYS A 202 -7.36 23.19 -1.66
CA CYS A 202 -6.62 23.46 -0.43
C CYS A 202 -7.39 23.10 0.85
N ASN A 203 -8.55 22.45 0.72
CA ASN A 203 -9.18 21.83 1.88
C ASN A 203 -8.24 20.77 2.45
N ASP A 204 -7.81 21.01 3.68
CA ASP A 204 -6.85 20.19 4.39
C ASP A 204 -7.32 19.95 5.82
N PRO A 205 -8.18 18.94 6.02
CA PRO A 205 -8.67 18.58 7.35
C PRO A 205 -7.56 18.16 8.32
N CYS A 206 -6.37 17.86 7.80
CA CYS A 206 -5.22 17.40 8.57
C CYS A 206 -4.20 18.50 8.87
N GLY A 207 -4.37 19.72 8.34
CA GLY A 207 -3.46 20.84 8.57
C GLY A 207 -2.03 20.66 8.05
N LEU A 208 -1.81 19.69 7.17
CA LEU A 208 -0.53 19.32 6.57
C LEU A 208 0.12 20.45 5.75
N THR A 209 -0.66 21.31 5.10
CA THR A 209 -0.19 22.47 4.33
C THR A 209 0.60 23.45 5.20
N SER A 210 0.19 23.62 6.47
CA SER A 210 0.87 24.46 7.45
C SER A 210 2.19 23.84 7.95
N GLU A 211 2.33 22.53 7.83
CA GLU A 211 3.54 21.75 8.12
C GLU A 211 4.43 21.57 6.88
N TRP A 212 4.24 22.43 5.87
CA TRP A 212 5.00 22.41 4.61
C TRP A 212 4.87 21.09 3.81
N ASN A 213 3.76 20.36 3.98
CA ASN A 213 3.44 19.21 3.14
C ASN A 213 2.62 19.66 1.90
N PRO A 214 3.16 19.53 0.68
CA PRO A 214 2.47 19.92 -0.55
C PRO A 214 1.43 18.89 -1.02
N SER A 215 1.43 17.70 -0.41
CA SER A 215 0.59 16.55 -0.78
C SER A 215 -0.47 16.30 0.31
N HIS A 216 -1.19 17.36 0.69
CA HIS A 216 -2.14 17.38 1.81
C HIS A 216 -3.43 16.59 1.57
N ASN A 217 -3.73 16.23 0.32
CA ASN A 217 -4.82 15.32 -0.04
C ASN A 217 -4.30 14.16 -0.91
N GLU A 218 -5.04 13.04 -0.97
CA GLU A 218 -4.57 11.83 -1.65
C GLU A 218 -4.46 11.98 -3.17
N LEU A 219 -5.30 12.79 -3.80
CA LEU A 219 -5.23 12.99 -5.24
C LEU A 219 -3.95 13.77 -5.63
N GLN A 220 -3.61 14.81 -4.86
CA GLN A 220 -2.35 15.52 -4.97
C GLN A 220 -1.16 14.60 -4.68
N TYR A 221 -1.24 13.80 -3.60
CA TYR A 221 -0.20 12.83 -3.26
C TYR A 221 0.06 11.83 -4.38
N ALA A 222 -0.98 11.24 -4.96
CA ALA A 222 -0.87 10.29 -6.07
C ALA A 222 -0.19 10.92 -7.29
N LEU A 223 -0.55 12.15 -7.65
CA LEU A 223 0.07 12.88 -8.77
C LEU A 223 1.53 13.23 -8.48
N HIS A 224 1.83 13.71 -7.28
CA HIS A 224 3.18 14.06 -6.87
C HIS A 224 4.09 12.83 -6.82
N LEU A 225 3.63 11.72 -6.25
CA LEU A 225 4.38 10.47 -6.21
C LEU A 225 4.64 9.92 -7.61
N ARG A 226 3.61 9.89 -8.47
CA ARG A 226 3.75 9.46 -9.87
C ARG A 226 4.81 10.28 -10.60
N LYS A 227 4.77 11.61 -10.43
CA LYS A 227 5.76 12.51 -11.01
C LYS A 227 7.17 12.22 -10.48
N ALA A 228 7.33 12.16 -9.16
CA ALA A 228 8.63 11.92 -8.53
C ALA A 228 9.24 10.57 -8.94
N MET A 229 8.43 9.52 -9.04
CA MET A 229 8.87 8.20 -9.51
C MET A 229 9.30 8.23 -10.98
N SER A 230 8.55 8.92 -11.84
CA SER A 230 8.86 9.02 -13.27
C SER A 230 10.14 9.81 -13.53
N GLU A 231 10.41 10.83 -12.70
CA GLU A 231 11.64 11.62 -12.76
C GLU A 231 12.84 10.87 -12.13
N GLY A 232 12.60 10.11 -11.06
CA GLY A 232 13.65 9.42 -10.30
C GLY A 232 14.06 8.04 -10.85
N ILE A 233 13.23 7.41 -11.67
CA ILE A 233 13.46 6.08 -12.25
C ILE A 233 13.20 6.13 -13.76
N ARG A 234 14.28 6.14 -14.55
CA ARG A 234 14.22 6.31 -16.00
C ARG A 234 13.33 5.23 -16.65
N GLY A 235 12.29 5.68 -17.36
CA GLY A 235 11.39 4.81 -18.12
C GLY A 235 10.22 4.25 -17.31
N PHE A 236 10.16 4.52 -16.00
CA PHE A 236 9.06 4.08 -15.16
C PHE A 236 7.95 5.12 -15.15
N GLN A 237 6.71 4.73 -15.45
CA GLN A 237 5.53 5.59 -15.37
C GLN A 237 4.44 4.88 -14.58
N PRO A 238 4.48 4.96 -13.23
CA PRO A 238 3.55 4.20 -12.41
C PRO A 238 2.11 4.70 -12.54
N HIS A 239 1.18 3.77 -12.37
CA HIS A 239 -0.22 4.05 -12.08
C HIS A 239 -0.45 4.15 -10.57
N MET A 240 -1.54 4.81 -10.18
CA MET A 240 -1.91 4.96 -8.77
C MET A 240 -3.31 4.37 -8.57
N ILE A 241 -3.47 3.61 -7.48
CA ILE A 241 -4.78 3.27 -6.92
C ILE A 241 -4.87 3.88 -5.52
N ILE A 242 -6.04 4.40 -5.16
CA ILE A 242 -6.28 5.08 -3.89
C ILE A 242 -7.40 4.34 -3.18
N ASP A 243 -7.15 3.84 -1.97
CA ASP A 243 -8.22 3.31 -1.13
C ASP A 243 -9.08 4.46 -0.61
N THR A 244 -10.38 4.40 -0.90
CA THR A 244 -11.37 5.40 -0.47
C THR A 244 -12.50 4.79 0.36
N GLY A 245 -12.30 3.58 0.88
CA GLY A 245 -13.32 2.81 1.59
C GLY A 245 -13.75 3.40 2.94
N ARG A 246 -13.03 4.40 3.48
CA ARG A 246 -13.32 5.00 4.80
C ARG A 246 -13.02 6.49 4.91
N ASN A 247 -12.96 7.22 3.79
CA ASN A 247 -12.54 8.63 3.78
C ASN A 247 -13.59 9.61 3.25
N GLY A 248 -14.87 9.23 3.22
CA GLY A 248 -15.99 10.08 2.79
C GLY A 248 -16.31 11.23 3.73
N VAL A 249 -15.86 11.16 4.98
CA VAL A 249 -15.98 12.27 5.95
C VAL A 249 -14.62 12.95 6.13
N ALA A 250 -14.38 14.04 5.42
CA ALA A 250 -13.08 14.72 5.37
C ALA A 250 -12.52 15.11 6.77
N GLY A 251 -13.37 15.59 7.69
CA GLY A 251 -12.98 16.13 9.01
C GLY A 251 -13.25 15.20 10.20
N MET A 252 -13.34 13.88 10.00
CA MET A 252 -13.67 12.92 11.07
C MET A 252 -12.57 12.71 12.12
N ARG A 253 -11.32 13.14 11.84
CA ARG A 253 -10.17 12.97 12.74
C ARG A 253 -9.80 14.29 13.39
N SER A 254 -9.54 14.27 14.71
CA SER A 254 -8.95 15.40 15.43
C SER A 254 -7.41 15.46 15.29
N ASP A 255 -6.79 14.34 14.95
CA ASP A 255 -5.36 14.19 14.67
C ASP A 255 -5.23 13.12 13.58
N CYS A 256 -4.56 13.48 12.48
CA CYS A 256 -4.43 12.62 11.31
C CYS A 256 -3.39 11.51 11.45
N ALA A 257 -2.60 11.49 12.51
CA ALA A 257 -1.82 10.31 12.90
C ALA A 257 -2.71 9.19 13.50
N ASN A 258 -3.95 9.49 13.88
CA ASN A 258 -4.88 8.46 14.34
C ASN A 258 -5.40 7.64 13.16
N TRP A 259 -5.22 6.33 13.25
CA TRP A 259 -5.63 5.35 12.24
C TRP A 259 -6.51 4.22 12.80
N CYS A 260 -6.46 3.99 14.12
CA CYS A 260 -7.17 2.87 14.73
C CYS A 260 -8.65 3.22 14.98
N ASN A 261 -9.55 2.59 14.22
CA ASN A 261 -11.02 2.62 14.41
C ASN A 261 -11.61 4.02 14.60
N ILE A 262 -11.42 4.89 13.62
CA ILE A 262 -11.91 6.27 13.66
C ILE A 262 -13.44 6.28 13.73
N ARG A 263 -13.98 6.93 14.78
CA ARG A 263 -15.42 7.07 14.98
C ARG A 263 -16.00 8.00 13.94
N GLY A 264 -17.14 7.62 13.34
CA GLY A 264 -17.84 8.47 12.38
C GLY A 264 -17.23 8.47 10.97
N ALA A 265 -16.30 7.53 10.68
CA ALA A 265 -15.72 7.37 9.34
C ALA A 265 -16.65 6.72 8.30
N GLY A 266 -17.94 6.57 8.61
CA GLY A 266 -18.86 5.61 8.00
C GLY A 266 -19.27 5.85 6.55
N ASP A 267 -18.69 6.83 5.85
CA ASP A 267 -18.97 7.13 4.45
C ASP A 267 -17.71 6.97 3.61
N CYS A 268 -17.85 6.52 2.38
CA CYS A 268 -16.77 6.47 1.38
C CYS A 268 -16.75 7.75 0.54
N ALA A 269 -15.56 8.22 0.14
CA ALA A 269 -15.43 9.45 -0.64
C ALA A 269 -15.79 9.28 -2.12
N SER A 270 -15.67 8.06 -2.64
CA SER A 270 -16.01 7.78 -4.02
C SER A 270 -17.43 7.24 -4.15
N VAL A 271 -18.13 7.66 -5.21
CA VAL A 271 -19.49 7.19 -5.54
C VAL A 271 -19.55 5.71 -5.94
N ASP A 272 -18.40 5.12 -6.25
CA ASP A 272 -18.17 3.69 -6.50
C ASP A 272 -17.65 2.91 -5.26
N SER A 273 -17.50 3.60 -4.13
CA SER A 273 -16.96 3.02 -2.89
C SER A 273 -18.06 2.87 -1.84
N ILE A 274 -18.09 1.71 -1.16
CA ILE A 274 -19.16 1.34 -0.22
C ILE A 274 -18.62 1.30 1.22
N GLY A 275 -19.31 2.01 2.11
CA GLY A 275 -18.98 2.23 3.52
C GLY A 275 -19.69 1.27 4.48
N SER A 276 -19.30 1.36 5.75
CA SER A 276 -19.50 0.37 6.83
C SER A 276 -20.92 0.31 7.41
N ARG A 277 -21.85 -0.45 6.81
CA ARG A 277 -23.15 -0.69 7.45
C ARG A 277 -23.14 -1.88 8.43
N PRO A 278 -23.89 -1.83 9.55
CA PRO A 278 -23.86 -2.86 10.59
C PRO A 278 -24.39 -4.25 10.17
N ASP A 279 -25.18 -4.28 9.09
CA ASP A 279 -25.88 -5.44 8.54
C ASP A 279 -25.16 -6.10 7.35
N GLU A 280 -23.97 -5.61 6.99
CA GLU A 280 -23.18 -6.18 5.90
C GLU A 280 -22.48 -7.49 6.34
N PRO A 281 -22.65 -8.59 5.57
CA PRO A 281 -21.90 -9.81 5.82
C PRO A 281 -20.41 -9.54 5.64
N ARG A 282 -19.59 -10.00 6.59
CA ARG A 282 -18.14 -9.78 6.66
C ARG A 282 -17.33 -10.53 5.57
N GLN A 283 -17.95 -10.83 4.43
CA GLN A 283 -17.30 -11.44 3.27
C GLN A 283 -17.20 -10.38 2.16
N TRP A 284 -15.96 -10.13 1.74
CA TRP A 284 -15.53 -8.99 0.97
C TRP A 284 -15.92 -9.08 -0.54
N PHE A 285 -16.63 -8.05 -1.04
CA PHE A 285 -16.50 -7.37 -2.35
C PHE A 285 -16.72 -8.17 -3.67
N ASP A 286 -17.97 -8.52 -4.00
CA ASP A 286 -18.34 -9.04 -5.34
C ASP A 286 -18.67 -7.93 -6.36
N TYR A 287 -19.26 -6.81 -5.93
CA TYR A 287 -19.79 -5.79 -6.86
C TYR A 287 -18.73 -4.78 -7.34
N GLN A 288 -17.81 -4.37 -6.47
CA GLN A 288 -16.79 -3.34 -6.77
C GLN A 288 -15.67 -3.83 -7.69
N ILE A 289 -15.44 -5.14 -7.67
CA ILE A 289 -14.55 -5.85 -8.60
C ILE A 289 -15.06 -5.75 -10.05
N LYS A 290 -16.37 -5.72 -10.26
CA LYS A 290 -17.00 -5.66 -11.59
C LYS A 290 -16.78 -4.30 -12.27
N GLU A 291 -16.62 -3.22 -11.51
CA GLU A 291 -16.39 -1.87 -12.05
C GLU A 291 -14.91 -1.60 -12.40
N LEU A 292 -13.97 -2.16 -11.61
CA LEU A 292 -12.54 -2.17 -11.95
C LEU A 292 -12.28 -3.04 -13.20
N ALA A 293 -12.97 -4.17 -13.33
CA ALA A 293 -12.91 -5.02 -14.53
C ALA A 293 -13.49 -4.32 -15.78
N ALA A 294 -14.56 -3.53 -15.65
CA ALA A 294 -15.18 -2.82 -16.76
C ALA A 294 -14.33 -1.67 -17.34
N ASN A 295 -13.46 -1.08 -16.50
CA ASN A 295 -12.61 0.05 -16.89
C ASN A 295 -11.15 -0.33 -17.19
N ALA A 296 -10.77 -1.60 -16.97
CA ALA A 296 -9.50 -2.15 -17.40
C ALA A 296 -9.50 -2.35 -18.93
N LYS A 297 -9.15 -1.31 -19.69
CA LYS A 297 -8.78 -1.48 -21.10
C LYS A 297 -7.45 -2.24 -21.18
N LEU A 298 -7.54 -3.56 -21.32
CA LEU A 298 -6.45 -4.44 -21.71
C LEU A 298 -6.15 -4.20 -23.20
N HIS A 299 -4.98 -3.63 -23.48
CA HIS A 299 -4.35 -3.66 -24.81
C HIS A 299 -3.17 -4.63 -24.75
#